data_AF-A0A519SGH8-F1
#
_entry.id   AF-A0A519SGH8-F1
#
_cell.length_a   1.000
_cell.length_b   1.000
_cell.length_c   1.000
_cell.angle_alpha   90.00
_cell.angle_beta   90.00
_cell.angle_gamma   90.00
#
_symmetry.space_group_name_H-M   'P 1'
#
loop_
_entity.id
_entity.type
_entity.pdbx_description
1 polymer ?
#
loop_
_entity_poly.entity_id
_entity_poly.type
_entity_poly.pdbx_seq_one_letter_code
_entity_poly.pdbx_strand_id
1 'polypeptide(L)'
;MSQNHYQVLGVPASASAEAIKQAYRRLANQLHPDKHGGDPRYEEQFKVVASAYRVLADPGRRAQYDYQLQQAAHSAESQRRAAAQAAGSGPSVY
;
A
#
# COMPACT_ATOMS: atom_id res chain seq x y z
N MET A 1 4.33 6.93 -6.93
CA MET A 1 4.82 5.64 -6.39
C MET A 1 3.78 5.09 -5.44
N SER A 2 3.21 3.92 -5.72
CA SER A 2 2.23 3.29 -4.85
C SER A 2 2.93 2.80 -3.58
N GLN A 3 3.10 3.69 -2.60
CA GLN A 3 3.61 3.30 -1.29
C GLN A 3 2.58 2.38 -0.64
N ASN A 4 2.88 1.09 -0.65
CA ASN A 4 2.07 0.10 0.05
C ASN A 4 1.98 0.50 1.52
N HIS A 5 0.81 0.36 2.14
CA HIS A 5 0.61 0.71 3.55
C HIS A 5 1.62 0.00 4.47
N TYR A 6 2.03 -1.21 4.07
CA TYR A 6 3.09 -1.98 4.69
C TYR A 6 4.47 -1.28 4.64
N GLN A 7 4.84 -0.66 3.50
CA GLN A 7 6.09 0.11 3.38
C GLN A 7 6.08 1.36 4.24
N VAL A 8 4.94 2.06 4.33
CA VAL A 8 4.79 3.23 5.21
C VAL A 8 5.07 2.88 6.67
N LEU A 9 4.57 1.74 7.12
CA LEU A 9 4.80 1.23 8.48
C LEU A 9 6.17 0.55 8.65
N GLY A 10 6.94 0.36 7.57
CA GLY A 10 8.20 -0.36 7.58
C GLY A 10 8.06 -1.85 7.92
N VAL A 11 6.91 -2.45 7.63
CA VAL A 11 6.60 -3.85 7.92
C VAL A 11 6.41 -4.65 6.64
N PRO A 12 6.71 -5.96 6.63
CA PRO A 12 6.41 -6.82 5.49
C PRO A 12 4.88 -7.03 5.34
N ALA A 13 4.42 -7.36 4.13
CA ALA A 13 3.02 -7.71 3.88
C ALA A 13 2.54 -8.95 4.66
N SER A 14 3.49 -9.82 5.07
CA SER A 14 3.25 -10.98 5.93
C SER A 14 3.18 -10.65 7.43
N ALA A 15 3.34 -9.37 7.82
CA ALA A 15 3.32 -8.98 9.22
C ALA A 15 1.97 -9.32 9.89
N SER A 16 2.01 -9.79 11.13
CA SER A 16 0.83 -9.98 11.96
C SER A 16 0.24 -8.63 12.39
N ALA A 17 -1.04 -8.61 12.77
CA ALA A 17 -1.70 -7.41 13.30
C ALA A 17 -0.96 -6.84 14.53
N GLU A 18 -0.36 -7.72 15.35
CA GLU A 18 0.46 -7.31 16.48
C GLU A 18 1.74 -6.58 16.05
N ALA A 19 2.45 -7.11 15.05
CA ALA A 19 3.65 -6.48 14.51
C ALA A 19 3.33 -5.10 13.90
N ILE A 20 2.21 -4.99 13.17
CA ILE A 20 1.72 -3.72 12.61
C ILE A 20 1.43 -2.71 13.74
N LYS A 21 0.73 -3.14 14.80
CA LYS A 21 0.45 -2.29 15.98
C LYS A 21 1.72 -1.86 16.70
N GLN A 22 2.70 -2.74 16.83
CA GLN A 22 3.98 -2.42 17.46
C GLN A 22 4.79 -1.43 16.62
N ALA A 23 4.85 -1.60 15.30
CA ALA A 23 5.51 -0.67 14.39
C ALA A 23 4.85 0.72 14.42
N TYR A 24 3.51 0.77 14.37
CA TYR A 24 2.75 2.01 14.50
C TYR A 24 3.09 2.76 15.79
N ARG A 25 3.13 2.06 16.94
CA ARG A 25 3.48 2.69 18.23
C ARG A 25 4.91 3.25 18.24
N ARG A 26 5.86 2.56 17.62
CA ARG A 26 7.26 3.03 17.52
C ARG A 26 7.34 4.27 16.64
N LEU A 27 6.72 4.25 15.47
CA LEU A 27 6.68 5.39 14.55
C LEU A 27 5.92 6.58 15.13
N ALA A 28 4.77 6.36 15.79
CA ALA A 28 4.01 7.43 16.44
C ALA A 28 4.85 8.20 17.47
N ASN A 29 5.65 7.49 18.28
CA ASN A 29 6.57 8.12 19.23
C ASN A 29 7.78 8.79 18.57
N GLN A 30 8.19 8.33 17.38
CA GLN A 30 9.28 8.92 16.62
C GLN A 30 8.85 10.15 15.81
N LEU A 31 7.60 10.17 15.34
CA LEU A 31 7.02 11.22 14.50
C LEU A 31 6.16 12.21 15.28
N HIS A 32 6.16 12.11 16.61
CA HIS A 32 5.33 12.99 17.43
C HIS A 32 5.79 14.46 17.30
N PRO A 33 4.91 15.40 16.89
CA PRO A 33 5.31 16.78 16.61
C PRO A 33 5.87 17.48 17.85
N ASP A 34 5.39 17.13 19.04
CA ASP A 34 5.89 17.67 20.32
C ASP A 34 7.40 17.42 20.53
N LYS A 35 7.92 16.28 20.04
CA LYS A 35 9.35 15.95 20.17
C LYS A 35 10.23 16.64 19.15
N HIS A 36 9.64 17.18 18.09
CA HIS A 36 10.33 17.83 16.97
C HIS A 36 9.98 19.31 16.86
N GLY A 37 9.59 19.93 17.98
CA GLY A 37 9.31 21.37 18.04
C GLY A 37 8.14 21.82 17.15
N GLY A 38 7.20 20.93 16.86
CA GLY A 38 6.03 21.23 16.03
C GLY A 38 6.31 21.23 14.52
N ASP A 39 7.39 20.60 14.05
CA ASP A 39 7.71 20.56 12.63
C ASP A 39 6.61 19.80 11.83
N PRO A 40 5.94 20.47 10.87
CA PRO A 40 4.82 19.92 10.12
C PRO A 40 5.19 18.70 9.26
N ARG A 41 6.48 18.50 8.96
CA ARG A 41 6.95 17.30 8.24
C ARG A 41 6.63 16.02 9.00
N TYR A 42 6.80 16.05 10.33
CA TYR A 42 6.50 14.89 11.18
C TYR A 42 5.00 14.69 11.36
N GLU A 43 4.23 15.78 11.38
CA GLU A 43 2.76 15.71 11.37
C GLU A 43 2.24 15.03 10.09
N GLU A 44 2.77 15.40 8.93
CA GLU A 44 2.38 14.79 7.66
C GLU A 44 2.76 13.30 7.63
N GLN A 45 3.98 12.95 8.03
CA GLN A 45 4.40 11.55 8.13
C GLN A 45 3.53 10.76 9.12
N PHE A 46 3.16 11.36 10.26
CA PHE A 46 2.26 10.75 11.24
C PHE A 46 0.88 10.47 10.63
N LYS A 47 0.31 11.41 9.86
CA LYS A 47 -0.96 11.21 9.14
C LYS A 47 -0.89 10.04 8.16
N VAL A 48 0.21 9.92 7.40
CA VAL A 48 0.41 8.81 6.46
C VAL A 48 0.51 7.47 7.20
N VAL A 49 1.26 7.41 8.30
CA VAL A 49 1.40 6.20 9.14
C VAL A 49 0.07 5.82 9.80
N ALA A 50 -0.70 6.79 10.29
CA ALA A 50 -2.02 6.55 10.89
C ALA A 50 -3.04 6.05 9.87
N SER A 51 -3.02 6.59 8.65
CA SER A 51 -3.82 6.11 7.51
C SER A 51 -3.52 4.64 7.21
N ALA A 52 -2.23 4.29 7.07
CA ALA A 52 -1.80 2.94 6.80
C ALA A 52 -2.24 1.97 7.92
N TYR A 53 -2.04 2.35 9.18
CA TYR A 53 -2.46 1.56 10.33
C TYR A 53 -3.98 1.35 10.36
N ARG A 54 -4.79 2.37 10.06
CA ARG A 54 -6.26 2.28 10.11
C ARG A 54 -6.83 1.26 9.11
N VAL A 55 -6.13 1.00 8.01
CA VAL A 55 -6.50 -0.04 7.02
C VAL A 55 -5.98 -1.40 7.46
N LEU A 56 -4.73 -1.49 7.93
CA LEU A 56 -4.08 -2.75 8.24
C LEU A 56 -4.41 -3.32 9.63
N ALA A 57 -4.86 -2.48 10.57
CA ALA A 57 -5.24 -2.88 11.93
C ALA A 57 -6.58 -3.63 11.96
N ASP A 58 -7.46 -3.37 10.99
CA ASP A 58 -8.74 -4.05 10.86
C ASP A 58 -8.59 -5.25 9.91
N PRO A 59 -8.83 -6.48 10.38
CA PRO A 59 -8.66 -7.67 9.55
C PRO A 59 -9.61 -7.70 8.35
N GLY A 60 -10.81 -7.12 8.47
CA GLY A 60 -11.77 -7.03 7.37
C GLY A 60 -11.30 -6.05 6.29
N ARG A 61 -10.80 -4.88 6.69
CA ARG A 61 -10.23 -3.90 5.74
C ARG A 61 -8.93 -4.40 5.10
N ARG A 62 -8.08 -5.08 5.87
CA ARG A 62 -6.87 -5.72 5.36
C ARG A 62 -7.24 -6.77 4.30
N ALA A 63 -8.20 -7.64 4.58
CA ALA A 63 -8.66 -8.64 3.62
C ALA A 63 -9.21 -7.99 2.34
N GLN A 64 -9.99 -6.90 2.45
CA GLN A 64 -10.46 -6.15 1.28
C GLN A 64 -9.32 -5.53 0.48
N TYR A 65 -8.32 -4.98 1.16
CA TYR A 65 -7.14 -4.40 0.52
C TYR A 65 -6.32 -5.46 -0.23
N ASP A 66 -6.06 -6.60 0.42
CA ASP A 66 -5.33 -7.72 -0.19
C ASP A 66 -6.12 -8.32 -1.36
N TYR A 67 -7.45 -8.41 -1.25
CA TYR A 67 -8.35 -8.86 -2.32
C TYR A 67 -8.36 -7.90 -3.52
N GLN A 68 -8.38 -6.58 -3.29
CA GLN A 68 -8.22 -5.59 -4.35
C GLN A 68 -6.85 -5.70 -5.02
N LEU A 69 -5.79 -5.95 -4.25
CA LEU A 69 -4.44 -6.14 -4.79
C LEU A 69 -4.38 -7.35 -5.74
N GLN A 70 -4.97 -8.47 -5.32
CA GLN A 70 -5.07 -9.68 -6.15
C GLN A 70 -5.89 -9.45 -7.42
N GLN A 71 -7.05 -8.78 -7.32
CA GLN A 71 -7.87 -8.45 -8.48
C GLN A 71 -7.16 -7.49 -9.44
N ALA A 72 -6.47 -6.48 -8.92
CA ALA A 72 -5.68 -5.55 -9.73
C ALA A 72 -4.56 -6.28 -10.49
N ALA A 73 -3.89 -7.24 -9.85
CA ALA A 73 -2.90 -8.09 -10.51
C ALA A 73 -3.54 -8.95 -11.62
N HIS A 74 -4.67 -9.59 -11.34
CA HIS A 74 -5.36 -10.46 -12.29
C HIS A 74 -5.91 -9.70 -13.51
N SER A 75 -6.44 -8.49 -13.29
CA SER A 75 -6.96 -7.62 -14.34
C SER A 75 -5.85 -7.00 -15.17
N ALA A 76 -4.73 -6.60 -14.56
CA ALA A 76 -3.55 -6.13 -15.29
C ALA A 76 -2.94 -7.24 -16.19
N GLU A 77 -2.88 -8.49 -15.72
CA GLU A 77 -2.45 -9.65 -16.50
C GLU A 77 -3.35 -9.87 -17.73
N SER A 78 -4.67 -9.80 -17.50
CA SER A 78 -5.70 -9.96 -18.53
C SER A 78 -5.61 -8.85 -19.58
N GLN A 79 -5.47 -7.59 -19.15
CA GLN A 79 -5.31 -6.42 -20.03
C GLN A 79 -3.99 -6.46 -20.81
N ARG A 80 -2.89 -6.92 -20.20
CA ARG A 80 -1.61 -7.10 -20.90
C ARG A 80 -1.68 -8.18 -21.97
N ARG A 81 -2.30 -9.33 -21.68
CA ARG A 81 -2.49 -10.40 -22.67
C ARG A 81 -3.41 -9.97 -23.82
N ALA A 82 -4.50 -9.26 -23.52
CA ALA A 82 -5.41 -8.74 -24.53
C ALA A 82 -4.76 -7.68 -25.43
N ALA A 83 -3.97 -6.76 -24.84
CA ALA A 83 -3.23 -5.75 -25.60
C ALA A 83 -2.15 -6.36 -26.51
N ALA A 84 -1.46 -7.42 -26.06
CA ALA A 84 -0.48 -8.13 -26.87
C ALA A 84 -1.11 -8.90 -28.06
N GLN A 85 -2.31 -9.43 -27.90
CA GLN A 85 -3.05 -10.09 -28.99
C GLN A 85 -3.60 -9.10 -30.01
N ALA A 86 -3.96 -7.88 -29.60
CA ALA A 86 -4.41 -6.83 -30.52
C ALA A 86 -3.28 -6.22 -31.37
N ALA A 87 -2.04 -6.22 -30.87
CA ALA A 87 -0.88 -5.66 -31.57
C ALA A 87 -0.24 -6.62 -32.61
N GLY A 88 -0.63 -7.90 -32.64
CA GLY A 88 -0.09 -8.92 -33.55
C GLY A 88 -0.84 -9.11 -34.88
N SER A 89 -1.99 -8.47 -35.06
CA SER A 89 -2.86 -8.64 -36.23
C SER A 89 -2.83 -7.40 -37.13
N GLY A 90 -1.66 -7.06 -37.67
CA GLY A 90 -1.58 -6.11 -38.78
C GLY A 90 -2.00 -6.81 -40.07
N PRO A 91 -2.95 -6.25 -40.87
CA PRO A 91 -3.37 -6.89 -42.11
C PRO A 91 -2.21 -6.91 -43.11
N SER A 92 -1.72 -8.10 -43.43
CA SER A 92 -0.86 -8.34 -44.58
C SER A 92 -1.70 -8.15 -45.84
N VAL A 93 -1.54 -7.01 -46.50
CA VAL A 93 -2.15 -6.75 -47.81
C VAL A 93 -1.10 -7.05 -48.87
N TYR A 94 -1.43 -8.03 -49.71
CA TYR A 94 -0.70 -8.47 -50.90
C TYR A 94 -0.55 -7.36 -51.93
#